data_AF-A0A847W3W3-F1
#
_entry.id   AF-A0A847W3W3-F1
#
_cell.length_a   1.000
_cell.length_b   1.000
_cell.length_c   1.000
_cell.angle_alpha   90.00
_cell.angle_beta   90.00
_cell.angle_gamma   90.00
#
_symmetry.space_group_name_H-M   'P 1'
#
loop_
_entity.id
_entity.type
_entity.pdbx_description
1 polymer ?
#
loop_
_entity_poly.entity_id
_entity_poly.type
_entity_poly.pdbx_seq_one_letter_code
_entity_poly.pdbx_strand_id
1 'polypeptide(L)'
;MSLFRLIGYDHSIVRQLTTKSDIRVVIFIYIYFFSMIVVGYLSGKKTIKDYVKILKYSGKPGTDFVVSEGFDLAIINMGVMGISMTTLALVFKAPLNGLVVGAILTVVGFSALSKHLFNTLPIIIGVVFAYLLAGRSMSDTVCMINALFSTTLAPIAGCYGIPAGILAGFLHGSLVGNLLGLHGGMNLYNNGFSGGFVAALLVPLLDNIKKKK
;
A
#
# COMPACT_ATOMS: atom_id res chain seq x y z
N MET A 1 -1.49 -3.31 -26.11
CA MET A 1 -2.56 -2.45 -26.67
C MET A 1 -2.08 -1.75 -27.93
N SER A 2 -0.79 -1.39 -28.02
CA SER A 2 -0.21 -0.80 -29.22
C SER A 2 -0.48 -1.61 -30.50
N LEU A 3 -0.44 -2.95 -30.44
CA LEU A 3 -0.80 -3.81 -31.58
C LEU A 3 -2.29 -3.75 -31.94
N PHE A 4 -3.20 -3.79 -30.95
CA PHE A 4 -4.64 -3.68 -31.19
C PHE A 4 -5.06 -2.29 -31.71
N ARG A 5 -4.46 -1.22 -31.16
CA ARG A 5 -4.66 0.14 -31.68
C ARG A 5 -4.09 0.31 -33.09
N LEU A 6 -2.97 -0.35 -33.39
CA LEU A 6 -2.37 -0.34 -34.74
C LEU A 6 -3.34 -0.92 -35.78
N ILE A 7 -4.14 -1.92 -35.42
CA ILE A 7 -5.16 -2.53 -36.28
C ILE A 7 -6.57 -1.92 -36.10
N GLY A 8 -6.67 -0.75 -35.46
CA GLY A 8 -7.92 0.02 -35.33
C GLY A 8 -8.91 -0.49 -34.27
N TYR A 9 -8.53 -1.45 -33.42
CA TYR A 9 -9.37 -1.91 -32.32
C TYR A 9 -9.13 -1.07 -31.07
N ASP A 10 -10.18 -0.40 -30.61
CA ASP A 10 -10.24 0.30 -29.32
C ASP A 10 -11.28 -0.35 -28.40
N HIS A 11 -11.13 -0.17 -27.09
CA HIS A 11 -11.96 -0.83 -26.08
C HIS A 11 -12.44 0.14 -25.02
N SER A 12 -13.72 0.03 -24.65
CA SER A 12 -14.30 0.84 -23.58
C SER A 12 -13.94 0.28 -22.21
N ILE A 13 -13.42 1.13 -21.31
CA ILE A 13 -13.24 0.76 -19.91
C ILE A 13 -14.60 0.81 -19.21
N VAL A 14 -15.10 -0.34 -18.74
CA VAL A 14 -16.33 -0.42 -17.95
C VAL A 14 -16.02 -0.15 -16.48
N ARG A 15 -16.68 0.85 -15.89
CA ARG A 15 -16.50 1.24 -14.47
C ARG A 15 -17.82 1.08 -13.70
N GLN A 16 -18.03 -0.08 -13.10
CA GLN A 16 -19.15 -0.33 -12.18
C GLN A 16 -18.63 -0.34 -10.75
N LEU A 17 -18.71 0.81 -10.05
CA LEU A 17 -18.20 0.96 -8.70
C LEU A 17 -19.28 1.49 -7.77
N THR A 18 -19.38 0.91 -6.57
CA THR A 18 -20.16 1.47 -5.48
C THR A 18 -19.52 2.77 -5.01
N THR A 19 -20.34 3.82 -4.93
CA THR A 19 -19.90 5.19 -4.64
C THR A 19 -19.98 5.57 -3.17
N LYS A 20 -20.64 4.76 -2.34
CA LYS A 20 -20.78 4.97 -0.89
C LYS A 20 -20.38 3.71 -0.12
N SER A 21 -19.77 3.91 1.05
CA SER A 21 -19.47 2.83 1.99
C SER A 21 -20.76 2.35 2.67
N ASP A 22 -21.00 1.03 2.68
CA ASP A 22 -22.04 0.42 3.51
C ASP A 22 -21.50 0.27 4.95
N ILE A 23 -22.25 0.75 5.93
CA ILE A 23 -21.86 0.69 7.35
C ILE A 23 -21.64 -0.76 7.83
N ARG A 24 -22.38 -1.72 7.28
CA ARG A 24 -22.22 -3.15 7.62
C ARG A 24 -20.85 -3.67 7.19
N VAL A 25 -20.38 -3.23 6.02
CA VAL A 25 -19.04 -3.58 5.51
C VAL A 25 -17.96 -2.93 6.38
N VAL A 26 -18.15 -1.66 6.75
CA VAL A 26 -17.22 -0.95 7.65
C VAL A 26 -17.06 -1.71 8.97
N ILE A 27 -18.19 -2.03 9.64
CA ILE A 27 -18.20 -2.75 10.92
C ILE A 27 -17.56 -4.12 10.77
N PHE A 28 -17.93 -4.88 9.75
CA PHE A 28 -17.37 -6.20 9.48
C PHE A 28 -15.83 -6.15 9.33
N ILE A 29 -15.32 -5.20 8.55
CA ILE A 29 -13.88 -5.05 8.31
C ILE A 29 -13.13 -4.68 9.59
N TYR A 30 -13.67 -3.77 10.41
CA TYR A 30 -13.07 -3.46 11.71
C TYR A 30 -13.09 -4.65 12.66
N ILE A 31 -14.19 -5.39 12.75
CA ILE A 31 -14.27 -6.62 13.56
C ILE A 31 -13.23 -7.64 13.08
N TYR A 32 -13.10 -7.84 11.77
CA TYR A 32 -12.15 -8.77 11.18
C TYR A 32 -10.70 -8.40 11.59
N PHE A 33 -10.27 -7.16 11.36
CA PHE A 33 -8.91 -6.76 11.72
C PHE A 33 -8.67 -6.67 13.23
N PHE A 34 -9.69 -6.31 14.01
CA PHE A 34 -9.60 -6.36 15.46
C PHE A 34 -9.44 -7.79 15.97
N SER A 35 -10.16 -8.75 15.38
CA SER A 35 -10.04 -10.18 15.73
C SER A 35 -8.62 -10.70 15.50
N MET A 36 -7.92 -10.23 14.46
CA MET A 36 -6.51 -10.58 14.22
C MET A 36 -5.59 -10.12 15.36
N ILE A 37 -5.81 -8.92 15.88
CA ILE A 37 -5.06 -8.38 17.03
C ILE A 37 -5.34 -9.21 18.28
N VAL A 38 -6.61 -9.52 18.55
CA VAL A 38 -7.02 -10.34 19.70
C VAL A 38 -6.41 -11.75 19.61
N VAL A 39 -6.51 -12.40 18.45
CA VAL A 39 -5.94 -13.74 18.23
C VAL A 39 -4.43 -13.72 18.43
N GLY A 40 -3.71 -12.74 17.88
CA GLY A 40 -2.27 -12.64 18.07
C GLY A 40 -1.89 -12.39 19.53
N TYR A 41 -2.65 -11.55 20.25
CA TYR A 41 -2.42 -11.30 21.67
C TYR A 41 -2.68 -12.54 22.54
N LEU A 42 -3.74 -13.31 22.26
CA LEU A 42 -4.08 -14.52 23.02
C LEU A 42 -3.17 -15.72 22.71
N SER A 43 -2.63 -15.79 21.48
CA SER A 43 -1.78 -16.90 21.04
C SER A 43 -0.33 -16.77 21.50
N GLY A 44 0.12 -15.55 21.83
CA GLY A 44 1.50 -15.24 22.18
C GLY A 44 1.80 -15.28 23.68
N LYS A 45 3.05 -15.64 24.03
CA LYS A 45 3.63 -15.32 25.34
C LYS A 45 4.26 -13.92 25.37
N LYS A 46 4.42 -13.30 24.19
CA LYS A 46 5.00 -11.97 23.99
C LYS A 46 3.97 -10.89 24.32
N THR A 47 4.45 -9.76 24.82
CA THR A 47 3.59 -8.65 25.22
C THR A 47 3.43 -7.63 24.09
N ILE A 48 2.45 -6.73 24.21
CA ILE A 48 2.30 -5.57 23.31
C ILE A 48 3.59 -4.75 23.21
N LYS A 49 4.44 -4.76 24.26
CA LYS A 49 5.76 -4.11 24.23
C LYS A 49 6.70 -4.70 23.17
N ASP A 50 6.56 -5.99 22.86
CA ASP A 50 7.35 -6.66 21.83
C ASP A 50 6.95 -6.24 20.41
N TYR A 51 5.73 -5.73 20.20
CA TYR A 51 5.32 -5.18 18.90
C TYR A 51 6.22 -4.03 18.43
N VAL A 52 6.83 -3.30 19.37
CA VAL A 52 7.82 -2.26 19.06
C VAL A 52 9.01 -2.81 18.25
N LYS A 53 9.33 -4.11 18.37
CA LYS A 53 10.37 -4.75 17.57
C LYS A 53 10.02 -4.71 16.08
N ILE A 54 8.80 -5.11 15.71
CA ILE A 54 8.30 -5.02 14.32
C ILE A 54 8.43 -3.59 13.78
N LEU A 55 8.07 -2.59 14.59
CA LEU A 55 8.12 -1.18 14.18
C LEU A 55 9.54 -0.64 13.94
N LYS A 56 10.58 -1.34 14.43
CA LYS A 56 11.99 -0.97 14.27
C LYS A 56 12.65 -1.62 13.05
N TYR A 57 12.00 -2.58 12.40
CA TYR A 57 12.55 -3.16 11.19
C TYR A 57 12.61 -2.12 10.06
N SER A 58 13.66 -2.16 9.26
CA SER A 58 13.70 -1.38 8.00
C SER A 58 12.69 -1.92 6.98
N GLY A 59 12.26 -3.18 7.12
CA GLY A 59 11.40 -3.82 6.14
C GLY A 59 12.12 -4.11 4.83
N LYS A 60 13.42 -4.39 4.87
CA LYS A 60 14.20 -4.78 3.67
C LYS A 60 13.51 -5.97 2.96
N PRO A 61 13.49 -6.02 1.62
CA PRO A 61 12.92 -7.16 0.90
C PRO A 61 13.51 -8.48 1.41
N GLY A 62 12.65 -9.45 1.69
CA GLY A 62 13.03 -10.72 2.31
C GLY A 62 12.91 -10.78 3.84
N THR A 63 12.57 -9.67 4.53
CA THR A 63 12.19 -9.73 5.95
C THR A 63 10.81 -10.37 6.10
N ASP A 64 10.77 -11.50 6.79
CA ASP A 64 9.55 -12.22 7.17
C ASP A 64 9.34 -12.07 8.68
N PHE A 65 8.24 -11.41 9.10
CA PHE A 65 7.98 -11.20 10.52
C PHE A 65 7.48 -12.45 11.23
N VAL A 66 6.88 -13.41 10.52
CA VAL A 66 6.48 -14.69 11.12
C VAL A 66 7.72 -15.47 11.53
N VAL A 67 8.74 -15.50 10.67
CA VAL A 67 10.02 -16.16 10.97
C VAL A 67 10.83 -15.37 11.99
N SER A 68 10.89 -14.04 11.86
CA SER A 68 11.78 -13.20 12.68
C SER A 68 11.22 -12.93 14.09
N GLU A 69 9.92 -12.65 14.19
CA GLU A 69 9.27 -12.18 15.42
C GLU A 69 8.12 -13.09 15.89
N GLY A 70 7.76 -14.12 15.13
CA GLY A 70 6.70 -15.06 15.48
C GLY A 70 5.36 -14.70 14.85
N PHE A 71 4.52 -15.72 14.72
CA PHE A 71 3.18 -15.59 14.13
C PHE A 71 2.27 -14.64 14.92
N ASP A 72 2.39 -14.66 16.25
CA ASP A 72 1.64 -13.81 17.19
C ASP A 72 1.86 -12.31 16.92
N LEU A 73 3.11 -11.87 16.78
CA LEU A 73 3.41 -10.47 16.47
C LEU A 73 3.11 -10.11 15.02
N ALA A 74 3.32 -11.03 14.08
CA ALA A 74 2.99 -10.82 12.68
C ALA A 74 1.49 -10.59 12.47
N ILE A 75 0.62 -11.42 13.04
CA ILE A 75 -0.84 -11.26 12.90
C ILE A 75 -1.36 -10.00 13.60
N ILE A 76 -0.75 -9.58 14.71
CA ILE A 76 -1.01 -8.26 15.32
C ILE A 76 -0.67 -7.14 14.34
N ASN A 77 0.51 -7.19 13.70
CA ASN A 77 0.90 -6.18 12.73
C ASN A 77 -0.09 -6.10 11.56
N MET A 78 -0.51 -7.26 11.05
CA MET A 78 -1.51 -7.35 9.99
C MET A 78 -2.85 -6.69 10.40
N GLY A 79 -3.35 -6.96 11.61
CA GLY A 79 -4.56 -6.33 12.13
C GLY A 79 -4.43 -4.82 12.30
N VAL A 80 -3.32 -4.35 12.88
CA VAL A 80 -3.02 -2.90 13.03
C VAL A 80 -2.97 -2.21 11.67
N MET A 81 -2.32 -2.82 10.69
CA MET A 81 -2.24 -2.30 9.32
C MET A 81 -3.62 -2.24 8.67
N GLY A 82 -4.46 -3.27 8.85
CA GLY A 82 -5.82 -3.31 8.32
C GLY A 82 -6.71 -2.21 8.89
N ILE A 83 -6.70 -2.04 10.22
CA ILE A 83 -7.40 -0.94 10.91
C ILE A 83 -6.90 0.42 10.39
N SER A 84 -5.58 0.59 10.27
CA SER A 84 -4.97 1.85 9.83
C SER A 84 -5.37 2.20 8.39
N MET A 85 -5.29 1.24 7.46
CA MET A 85 -5.64 1.47 6.05
C MET A 85 -7.15 1.67 5.85
N THR A 86 -7.98 0.98 6.62
CA THR A 86 -9.43 1.20 6.63
C THR A 86 -9.75 2.60 7.13
N THR A 87 -9.13 3.01 8.24
CA THR A 87 -9.32 4.34 8.82
C THR A 87 -8.86 5.43 7.86
N LEU A 88 -7.72 5.24 7.20
CA LEU A 88 -7.22 6.14 6.15
C LEU A 88 -8.26 6.35 5.05
N ALA A 89 -8.84 5.26 4.53
CA ALA A 89 -9.88 5.35 3.50
C ALA A 89 -11.09 6.17 3.96
N LEU A 90 -11.56 5.93 5.19
CA LEU A 90 -12.70 6.65 5.76
C LEU A 90 -12.41 8.13 6.04
N VAL A 91 -11.22 8.46 6.53
CA VAL A 91 -10.79 9.86 6.76
C VAL A 91 -10.80 10.66 5.46
N PHE A 92 -10.33 10.07 4.36
CA PHE A 92 -10.39 10.67 3.03
C PHE A 92 -11.75 10.53 2.34
N LYS A 93 -12.76 9.95 3.02
CA LYS A 93 -14.12 9.71 2.51
C LYS A 93 -14.14 8.85 1.23
N ALA A 94 -13.15 7.98 1.05
CA ALA A 94 -13.15 7.03 -0.04
C ALA A 94 -14.16 5.91 0.23
N PRO A 95 -14.98 5.50 -0.76
CA PRO A 95 -15.96 4.45 -0.56
C PRO A 95 -15.26 3.10 -0.37
N LEU A 96 -15.61 2.38 0.70
CA LEU A 96 -15.19 0.99 0.93
C LEU A 96 -15.97 0.05 0.01
N ASN A 97 -15.69 0.13 -1.28
CA ASN A 97 -16.16 -0.84 -2.27
C ASN A 97 -15.16 -2.01 -2.40
N GLY A 98 -15.51 -3.01 -3.21
CA GLY A 98 -14.70 -4.22 -3.37
C GLY A 98 -13.24 -3.96 -3.77
N LEU A 99 -12.97 -2.90 -4.56
CA LEU A 99 -11.60 -2.56 -4.94
C LEU A 99 -10.79 -2.00 -3.77
N VAL A 100 -11.36 -1.08 -2.98
CA VAL A 100 -10.68 -0.52 -1.81
C VAL A 100 -10.47 -1.60 -0.75
N VAL A 101 -11.49 -2.42 -0.48
CA VAL A 101 -11.38 -3.53 0.48
C VAL A 101 -10.34 -4.55 0.03
N GLY A 102 -10.33 -4.93 -1.25
CA GLY A 102 -9.32 -5.84 -1.82
C GLY A 102 -7.90 -5.26 -1.71
N ALA A 103 -7.73 -3.96 -1.94
CA ALA A 103 -6.45 -3.29 -1.76
C ALA A 103 -6.01 -3.29 -0.28
N ILE A 104 -6.92 -3.00 0.67
CA ILE A 104 -6.64 -3.07 2.11
C ILE A 104 -6.20 -4.48 2.51
N LEU A 105 -6.95 -5.51 2.10
CA LEU A 105 -6.61 -6.92 2.38
C LEU A 105 -5.26 -7.30 1.79
N THR A 106 -4.90 -6.77 0.61
CA THR A 106 -3.58 -6.97 0.03
C THR A 106 -2.48 -6.33 0.87
N VAL A 107 -2.69 -5.08 1.34
CA VAL A 107 -1.73 -4.44 2.27
C VAL A 107 -1.53 -5.31 3.50
N VAL A 108 -2.63 -5.76 4.11
CA VAL A 108 -2.65 -6.62 5.30
C VAL A 108 -1.90 -7.93 5.08
N GLY A 109 -2.17 -8.63 3.96
CA GLY A 109 -1.47 -9.87 3.62
C GLY A 109 0.05 -9.68 3.56
N PHE A 110 0.49 -8.63 2.86
CA PHE A 110 1.90 -8.31 2.77
C PHE A 110 2.49 -7.69 4.05
N SER A 111 1.68 -7.33 5.06
CA SER A 111 2.13 -6.86 6.38
C SER A 111 2.60 -7.97 7.31
N ALA A 112 2.38 -9.24 6.96
CA ALA A 112 3.13 -10.33 7.57
C ALA A 112 4.62 -10.30 7.21
N LEU A 113 4.95 -9.63 6.10
CA LEU A 113 6.29 -9.38 5.61
C LEU A 113 6.64 -7.91 5.81
N SER A 114 7.93 -7.59 5.77
CA SER A 114 8.65 -6.34 5.49
C SER A 114 7.96 -4.94 5.51
N LYS A 115 6.76 -4.75 6.06
CA LYS A 115 6.00 -3.49 6.12
C LYS A 115 5.22 -3.38 7.43
N HIS A 116 5.27 -2.21 8.00
CA HIS A 116 4.55 -1.82 9.21
C HIS A 116 4.16 -0.35 9.06
N LEU A 117 3.50 0.20 10.08
CA LEU A 117 2.89 1.52 9.96
C LEU A 117 3.91 2.62 9.63
N PHE A 118 5.06 2.64 10.31
CA PHE A 118 6.05 3.70 10.17
C PHE A 118 6.83 3.71 8.84
N ASN A 119 7.02 2.57 8.18
CA ASN A 119 7.62 2.54 6.85
C ASN A 119 6.56 2.68 5.73
N THR A 120 5.28 2.54 6.06
CA THR A 120 4.18 2.67 5.10
C THR A 120 3.66 4.11 4.98
N LEU A 121 3.52 4.83 6.10
CA LEU A 121 2.98 6.19 6.11
C LEU A 121 3.75 7.19 5.23
N PRO A 122 5.10 7.20 5.19
CA PRO A 122 5.85 8.10 4.31
C PRO A 122 5.48 7.93 2.83
N ILE A 123 5.25 6.68 2.40
CA ILE A 123 4.84 6.40 1.02
C ILE A 123 3.47 7.01 0.73
N ILE A 124 2.50 6.79 1.62
CA ILE A 124 1.13 7.32 1.47
C ILE A 124 1.15 8.85 1.43
N ILE A 125 1.94 9.48 2.31
CA ILE A 125 2.11 10.95 2.32
C ILE A 125 2.62 11.43 0.96
N GLY A 126 3.60 10.74 0.36
CA GLY A 126 4.10 11.04 -0.98
C GLY A 126 3.02 10.98 -2.05
N VAL A 127 2.19 9.93 -2.06
CA VAL A 127 1.09 9.78 -3.02
C VAL A 127 0.04 10.88 -2.83
N VAL A 128 -0.35 11.16 -1.59
CA VAL A 128 -1.30 12.24 -1.27
C VAL A 128 -0.76 13.57 -1.79
N PHE A 129 0.53 13.86 -1.59
CA PHE A 129 1.14 15.07 -2.10
C PHE A 129 1.12 15.15 -3.63
N ALA A 130 1.44 14.06 -4.33
CA ALA A 130 1.34 14.01 -5.80
C ALA A 130 -0.08 14.28 -6.30
N TYR A 131 -1.10 13.73 -5.63
CA TYR A 131 -2.49 13.93 -6.03
C TYR A 131 -3.03 15.32 -5.70
N LEU A 132 -2.62 15.91 -4.58
CA LEU A 132 -2.92 17.30 -4.28
C LEU A 132 -2.40 18.24 -5.38
N LEU A 133 -1.15 18.06 -5.83
CA LEU A 133 -0.59 18.86 -6.93
C LEU A 133 -1.28 18.60 -8.27
N ALA A 134 -1.74 17.38 -8.51
CA ALA A 134 -2.46 17.02 -9.71
C ALA A 134 -3.97 17.38 -9.68
N GLY A 135 -4.45 18.03 -8.62
CA GLY A 135 -5.88 18.36 -8.44
C GLY A 135 -6.78 17.13 -8.31
N ARG A 136 -6.24 15.98 -7.91
CA ARG A 136 -6.98 14.71 -7.73
C ARG A 136 -7.36 14.49 -6.27
N SER A 137 -8.53 13.91 -6.06
CA SER A 137 -9.05 13.68 -4.71
C SER A 137 -8.78 12.26 -4.22
N MET A 138 -8.31 12.13 -2.98
CA MET A 138 -8.19 10.85 -2.28
C MET A 138 -9.56 10.18 -1.98
N SER A 139 -10.67 10.90 -2.13
CA SER A 139 -12.01 10.32 -2.05
C SER A 139 -12.37 9.45 -3.27
N ASP A 140 -11.65 9.60 -4.39
CA ASP A 140 -11.84 8.74 -5.56
C ASP A 140 -11.26 7.34 -5.30
N THR A 141 -12.01 6.31 -5.69
CA THR A 141 -11.60 4.90 -5.53
C THR A 141 -10.25 4.60 -6.18
N VAL A 142 -9.99 5.12 -7.39
CA VAL A 142 -8.74 4.84 -8.12
C VAL A 142 -7.56 5.50 -7.41
N CYS A 143 -7.73 6.73 -6.93
CA CYS A 143 -6.71 7.39 -6.11
C CYS A 143 -6.43 6.63 -4.81
N MET A 144 -7.48 6.17 -4.12
CA MET A 144 -7.32 5.41 -2.87
C MET A 144 -6.62 4.07 -3.09
N ILE A 145 -7.02 3.27 -4.09
CA ILE A 145 -6.33 1.99 -4.37
C ILE A 145 -4.87 2.22 -4.78
N ASN A 146 -4.57 3.29 -5.51
CA ASN A 146 -3.20 3.60 -5.89
C ASN A 146 -2.35 3.93 -4.66
N ALA A 147 -2.89 4.70 -3.72
CA ALA A 147 -2.22 4.98 -2.45
C ALA A 147 -1.99 3.69 -1.64
N LEU A 148 -3.00 2.82 -1.54
CA LEU A 148 -2.88 1.55 -0.80
C LEU A 148 -1.86 0.59 -1.44
N PHE A 149 -1.86 0.45 -2.76
CA PHE A 149 -0.89 -0.42 -3.43
C PHE A 149 0.51 0.18 -3.51
N SER A 150 0.66 1.51 -3.48
CA SER A 150 1.98 2.16 -3.44
C SER A 150 2.82 1.71 -2.24
N THR A 151 2.17 1.26 -1.16
CA THR A 151 2.82 0.73 0.06
C THR A 151 3.71 -0.48 -0.19
N THR A 152 3.68 -1.07 -1.39
CA THR A 152 4.74 -1.99 -1.85
C THR A 152 6.14 -1.38 -1.80
N LEU A 153 6.25 -0.04 -1.82
CA LEU A 153 7.49 0.72 -1.72
C LEU A 153 7.89 1.04 -0.28
N ALA A 154 7.14 0.59 0.74
CA ALA A 154 7.45 0.80 2.15
C ALA A 154 8.89 0.43 2.55
N PRO A 155 9.53 -0.62 2.00
CA PRO A 155 10.95 -0.90 2.24
C PRO A 155 11.89 0.27 1.92
N ILE A 156 11.57 1.13 0.96
CA ILE A 156 12.40 2.30 0.62
C ILE A 156 12.41 3.29 1.80
N ALA A 157 11.25 3.55 2.40
CA ALA A 157 11.15 4.43 3.56
C ALA A 157 11.92 3.87 4.76
N GLY A 158 11.86 2.56 5.01
CA GLY A 158 12.56 1.97 6.14
C GLY A 158 14.07 1.77 5.94
N CYS A 159 14.54 1.57 4.70
CA CYS A 159 15.98 1.41 4.40
C CYS A 159 16.74 2.73 4.21
N TYR A 160 16.05 3.76 3.70
CA TYR A 160 16.66 5.05 3.30
C TYR A 160 16.04 6.26 4.01
N GLY A 161 15.04 6.05 4.86
CA GLY A 161 14.42 7.09 5.69
C GLY A 161 13.17 7.72 5.08
N ILE A 162 12.51 8.54 5.90
CA ILE A 162 11.22 9.19 5.57
C ILE A 162 11.28 9.99 4.25
N PRO A 163 12.31 10.82 3.95
CA PRO A 163 12.34 11.60 2.71
C PRO A 163 12.34 10.72 1.45
N ALA A 164 13.10 9.61 1.47
CA ALA A 164 13.13 8.66 0.37
C ALA A 164 11.77 7.96 0.19
N GLY A 165 11.09 7.65 1.29
CA GLY A 165 9.73 7.13 1.27
C GLY A 165 8.72 8.08 0.63
N ILE A 166 8.73 9.35 1.05
CA ILE A 166 7.86 10.39 0.47
C ILE A 166 8.14 10.55 -1.03
N LEU A 167 9.41 10.59 -1.43
CA LEU A 167 9.80 10.65 -2.84
C LEU A 167 9.29 9.43 -3.63
N ALA A 168 9.43 8.22 -3.08
CA ALA A 168 8.95 6.99 -3.71
C ALA A 168 7.43 7.00 -3.91
N GLY A 169 6.68 7.40 -2.88
CA GLY A 169 5.23 7.56 -2.97
C GLY A 169 4.82 8.62 -4.01
N PHE A 170 5.51 9.76 -4.01
CA PHE A 170 5.26 10.83 -4.96
C PHE A 170 5.46 10.39 -6.42
N LEU A 171 6.58 9.71 -6.70
CA LEU A 171 6.88 9.18 -8.02
C LEU A 171 5.86 8.10 -8.42
N HIS A 172 5.46 7.21 -7.50
CA HIS A 172 4.44 6.20 -7.77
C HIS A 172 3.10 6.83 -8.15
N GLY A 173 2.61 7.78 -7.34
CA GLY A 173 1.37 8.51 -7.62
C GLY A 173 1.39 9.22 -8.97
N SER A 174 2.55 9.78 -9.35
CA SER A 174 2.76 10.43 -10.65
C SER A 174 2.80 9.44 -11.81
N LEU A 175 3.46 8.29 -11.65
CA LEU A 175 3.64 7.27 -12.70
C LEU A 175 2.36 6.48 -12.98
N VAL A 176 1.68 6.02 -11.93
CA VAL A 176 0.57 5.06 -12.06
C VAL A 176 -0.58 5.60 -12.92
N GLY A 177 -0.83 6.92 -12.88
CA GLY A 177 -1.84 7.58 -13.69
C GLY A 177 -1.47 7.71 -15.17
N ASN A 178 -0.17 7.72 -15.50
CA ASN A 178 0.33 7.86 -16.87
C ASN A 178 0.51 6.50 -17.56
N LEU A 179 0.91 5.46 -16.80
CA LEU A 179 1.12 4.12 -17.34
C LEU A 179 -0.19 3.41 -17.74
N LEU A 180 -1.32 3.75 -17.11
CA LEU A 180 -2.62 3.16 -17.42
C LEU A 180 -3.01 3.34 -18.90
N GLY A 181 -2.78 4.55 -19.44
CA GLY A 181 -3.04 4.85 -20.85
C GLY A 181 -2.09 4.14 -21.81
N LEU A 182 -0.83 3.94 -21.39
CA LEU A 182 0.22 3.32 -22.20
C LEU A 182 -0.07 1.85 -22.49
N HIS A 183 -0.53 1.10 -21.48
CA HIS A 183 -0.97 -0.29 -21.68
C HIS A 183 -2.48 -0.41 -21.95
N GLY A 184 -3.19 0.71 -22.05
CA GLY A 184 -4.64 0.80 -22.28
C GLY A 184 -5.46 -0.05 -21.31
N GLY A 185 -5.15 -0.01 -20.01
CA GLY A 185 -5.90 -0.78 -19.01
C GLY A 185 -5.74 -2.30 -19.04
N MET A 186 -4.98 -2.89 -19.98
CA MET A 186 -4.78 -4.35 -20.03
C MET A 186 -3.88 -4.89 -18.92
N ASN A 187 -2.95 -4.08 -18.41
CA ASN A 187 -2.20 -4.46 -17.23
C ASN A 187 -3.06 -4.21 -15.98
N LEU A 188 -3.78 -5.26 -15.57
CA LEU A 188 -4.55 -5.26 -14.33
C LEU A 188 -3.66 -5.08 -13.09
N TYR A 189 -2.35 -5.35 -13.22
CA TYR A 189 -1.33 -5.14 -12.21
C TYR A 189 -0.57 -3.80 -12.37
N ASN A 190 -1.23 -2.76 -12.89
CA ASN A 190 -0.61 -1.44 -13.14
C ASN A 190 0.06 -0.86 -11.89
N ASN A 191 -0.55 -1.02 -10.71
CA ASN A 191 -0.02 -0.50 -9.46
C ASN A 191 1.32 -1.14 -9.06
N GLY A 192 1.41 -2.46 -9.12
CA GLY A 192 2.65 -3.17 -8.82
C GLY A 192 3.70 -2.98 -9.90
N PHE A 193 3.31 -2.89 -11.16
CA PHE A 193 4.20 -2.53 -12.28
C PHE A 193 4.82 -1.14 -12.09
N SER A 194 4.00 -0.14 -11.74
CA SER A 194 4.46 1.21 -11.41
C SER A 194 5.41 1.20 -10.20
N GLY A 195 5.08 0.41 -9.16
CA GLY A 195 5.96 0.21 -8.00
C GLY A 195 7.31 -0.39 -8.40
N GLY A 196 7.31 -1.41 -9.25
CA GLY A 196 8.53 -2.02 -9.77
C GLY A 196 9.43 -1.00 -10.49
N PHE A 197 8.85 -0.14 -11.33
CA PHE A 197 9.60 0.93 -11.99
C PHE A 197 10.20 1.94 -11.01
N VAL A 198 9.40 2.41 -10.04
CA VAL A 198 9.89 3.36 -9.03
C VAL A 198 11.03 2.74 -8.22
N ALA A 199 10.90 1.47 -7.82
CA ALA A 199 11.95 0.77 -7.08
C ALA A 199 13.20 0.57 -7.94
N ALA A 200 13.07 0.14 -9.19
CA ALA A 200 14.19 -0.05 -10.12
C ALA A 200 14.98 1.25 -10.38
N LEU A 201 14.29 2.39 -10.35
CA LEU A 201 14.94 3.70 -10.47
C LEU A 201 15.59 4.15 -9.16
N LEU A 202 14.84 4.16 -8.06
CA LEU A 202 15.27 4.78 -6.80
C LEU A 202 16.30 3.95 -6.05
N VAL A 203 16.16 2.62 -5.99
CA VAL A 203 17.03 1.78 -5.16
C VAL A 203 18.51 1.91 -5.56
N PRO A 204 18.90 1.80 -6.86
CA PRO A 204 20.30 1.97 -7.25
C PRO A 204 20.85 3.38 -6.98
N LEU A 205 20.02 4.42 -7.13
CA LEU A 205 20.41 5.80 -6.86
C LEU A 205 20.66 6.02 -5.37
N LEU A 206 19.73 5.56 -4.53
CA LEU A 206 19.82 5.70 -3.08
C LEU A 206 20.96 4.86 -2.50
N ASP A 207 21.22 3.66 -3.04
CA ASP A 207 22.37 2.83 -2.67
C ASP A 207 23.69 3.54 -2.96
N ASN A 208 23.82 4.17 -4.12
CA ASN A 208 25.02 4.93 -4.46
C ASN A 208 25.23 6.14 -3.55
N ILE A 209 24.17 6.85 -3.18
CA ILE A 209 24.25 7.98 -2.24
C ILE A 209 24.64 7.49 -0.84
N LYS A 210 24.07 6.37 -0.38
CA LYS A 210 24.35 5.79 0.93
C LYS A 210 25.78 5.28 1.05
N LYS A 211 26.34 4.68 -0.01
CA LYS A 211 27.75 4.24 -0.06
C LYS A 211 28.77 5.38 -0.02
N LYS A 212 28.37 6.59 -0.39
CA LYS A 212 29.24 7.79 -0.37
C LYS A 212 29.31 8.47 1.00
N LYS A 213 28.47 8.07 1.96
CA LYS A 213 28.51 8.50 3.36
C LYS A 213 29.22 7.46 4.21
#